data_AF-A0A7J9Q7B1-F1
#
_entry.id   AF-A0A7J9Q7B1-F1
#
_cell.length_a   1.000
_cell.length_b   1.000
_cell.length_c   1.000
_cell.angle_alpha   90.00
_cell.angle_beta   90.00
_cell.angle_gamma   90.00
#
_symmetry.space_group_name_H-M   'P 1'
#
loop_
_entity.id
_entity.type
_entity.pdbx_description
1 polymer ?
#
loop_
_entity_poly.entity_id
_entity_poly.type
_entity_poly.pdbx_seq_one_letter_code
_entity_poly.pdbx_strand_id
1 'polypeptide(L)' 'MFKDLADFAVKYALKLGADYSEARLEETASNSFILKNGIAEASGFGKINGLGMRIIKNKTLGFASTNHLDKDYKLY' A
#
# COMPACT_ATOMS: atom_id res chain seq x y z
N MET A 1 7.79 -6.85 -5.51
CA MET A 1 7.90 -8.11 -4.71
C MET A 1 6.55 -8.56 -4.15
N PHE A 2 5.62 -7.64 -3.91
CA PHE A 2 4.38 -7.93 -3.18
C PHE A 2 3.15 -8.16 -4.09
N LYS A 3 3.34 -8.47 -5.37
CA LYS A 3 2.23 -8.66 -6.32
C LYS A 3 1.23 -9.71 -5.82
N ASP A 4 1.74 -10.81 -5.29
CA ASP A 4 0.92 -11.90 -4.73
C ASP A 4 0.10 -11.46 -3.51
N LEU A 5 0.51 -10.39 -2.82
CA LEU A 5 -0.23 -9.81 -1.70
C LEU A 5 -1.48 -9.08 -2.18
N ALA A 6 -1.40 -8.33 -3.28
CA ALA A 6 -2.55 -7.67 -3.88
C ALA A 6 -3.58 -8.72 -4.36
N ASP A 7 -3.12 -9.77 -5.05
CA ASP A 7 -3.98 -10.88 -5.48
C ASP A 7 -4.62 -11.61 -4.30
N PHE A 8 -3.85 -11.83 -3.23
CA PHE A 8 -4.38 -12.41 -1.99
C PHE A 8 -5.47 -11.53 -1.39
N ALA A 9 -5.24 -10.22 -1.26
CA ALA A 9 -6.18 -9.30 -0.63
C ALA A 9 -7.52 -9.24 -1.38
N VAL A 10 -7.49 -9.18 -2.72
CA VAL A 10 -8.70 -9.24 -3.56
C VAL A 10 -9.43 -10.56 -3.34
N LYS A 11 -8.74 -11.70 -3.46
CA LYS A 11 -9.35 -13.03 -3.29
C LYS A 11 -9.92 -13.22 -1.88
N TYR A 12 -9.25 -12.69 -0.87
CA TYR A 12 -9.70 -12.76 0.52
C TYR A 12 -10.97 -11.93 0.74
N ALA A 13 -11.03 -10.69 0.25
CA ALA A 13 -12.23 -9.86 0.33
C ALA A 13 -13.43 -10.50 -0.39
N LEU A 14 -13.22 -11.06 -1.58
CA LEU A 14 -14.25 -11.80 -2.31
C LEU A 14 -14.73 -13.03 -1.52
N LYS A 15 -13.81 -13.79 -0.91
CA LYS A 15 -14.14 -14.94 -0.05
C LYS A 15 -14.96 -14.54 1.18
N LEU A 16 -14.74 -13.34 1.72
CA LEU A 16 -15.52 -12.77 2.83
C LEU A 16 -16.89 -12.21 2.39
N GLY A 17 -17.21 -12.26 1.09
CA GLY A 17 -18.52 -11.92 0.57
C GLY A 17 -18.62 -10.54 -0.06
N ALA A 18 -17.51 -9.86 -0.37
CA ALA A 18 -17.53 -8.67 -1.21
C ALA A 18 -18.10 -8.98 -2.59
N ASP A 19 -18.91 -8.07 -3.15
CA ASP A 19 -19.45 -8.20 -4.50
C ASP A 19 -18.39 -7.79 -5.54
N TYR A 20 -17.49 -6.88 -5.16
CA TYR A 20 -16.34 -6.46 -5.93
C TYR A 20 -15.21 -6.04 -5.00
N SER A 21 -13.97 -6.32 -5.40
CA SER A 21 -12.78 -5.83 -4.71
C SER A 21 -11.67 -5.53 -5.71
N GLU A 22 -10.93 -4.45 -5.47
CA GLU A 22 -9.67 -4.15 -6.12
C GLU A 22 -8.59 -3.81 -5.09
N ALA A 23 -7.35 -4.08 -5.47
CA ALA A 23 -6.17 -3.75 -4.71
C ALA A 23 -5.20 -2.96 -5.58
N ARG A 24 -4.63 -1.88 -5.04
CA ARG A 24 -3.55 -1.12 -5.64
C ARG A 24 -2.32 -1.23 -4.74
N LEU A 25 -1.31 -1.94 -5.23
CA LEU A 25 0.01 -1.98 -4.63
C LEU A 25 0.89 -0.90 -5.26
N GLU A 26 1.59 -0.14 -4.43
CA GLU A 26 2.59 0.82 -4.85
C GLU A 26 3.93 0.52 -4.16
N GLU A 27 5.02 0.62 -4.90
CA GLU A 27 6.39 0.61 -4.39
C GLU A 27 7.10 1.82 -5.02
N THR A 28 7.56 2.76 -4.21
CA THR A 28 8.27 3.97 -4.64
C THR A 28 9.63 4.04 -3.96
N ALA A 29 10.68 4.17 -4.77
CA ALA A 29 12.04 4.48 -4.33
C ALA A 29 12.36 5.93 -4.67
N SER A 30 12.99 6.65 -3.76
CA SER A 30 13.35 8.06 -3.94
C SER A 30 14.76 8.34 -3.46
N ASN A 31 15.40 9.30 -4.10
CA ASN A 31 16.68 9.85 -3.67
C ASN A 31 16.46 11.33 -3.41
N SER A 32 16.91 11.82 -2.25
CA SER A 32 16.78 13.22 -1.87
C SER A 32 18.13 13.78 -1.46
N PHE A 33 18.35 15.06 -1.71
CA PHE A 33 19.47 15.81 -1.17
C PHE A 33 19.02 17.22 -0.82
N ILE A 34 19.58 17.77 0.25
CA ILE A 34 19.30 19.11 0.74
C ILE A 34 20.56 19.94 0.58
N LEU A 35 20.43 21.05 -0.15
CA LEU A 35 21.45 22.09 -0.27
C LEU A 35 20.99 23.31 0.53
N LYS A 36 21.85 23.80 1.41
CA LYS A 36 21.65 25.08 2.10
C LYS A 36 22.82 25.99 1.80
N ASN A 37 22.54 27.15 1.21
CA ASN A 37 23.55 28.12 0.80
C ASN A 37 24.64 27.54 -0.12
N GLY A 38 24.27 26.60 -1.00
CA GLY A 38 25.20 25.93 -1.92
C GLY A 38 26.05 24.83 -1.28
N ILE A 39 25.89 24.55 0.02
CA ILE A 39 26.56 23.47 0.74
C ILE A 39 25.58 22.31 0.93
N ALA A 40 26.00 21.09 0.59
CA ALA A 40 25.19 19.90 0.83
C ALA A 40 25.10 19.63 2.33
N GLU A 41 23.89 19.64 2.87
CA GLU A 41 23.64 19.37 4.30
C GLU A 41 23.26 17.91 4.55
N ALA A 42 22.49 17.30 3.65
CA ALA A 42 22.03 15.93 3.80
C ALA A 42 21.72 15.28 2.45
N SER A 43 21.87 13.96 2.39
CA SER A 43 21.34 13.12 1.31
C SER A 43 20.66 11.89 1.90
N GLY A 44 19.57 11.44 1.29
CA GLY A 44 18.79 10.31 1.76
C GLY A 44 18.28 9.44 0.63
N PHE A 45 18.05 8.17 0.95
CA PHE A 45 17.31 7.24 0.12
C PHE A 45 16.00 6.91 0.84
N GLY A 46 14.89 6.96 0.13
CA GLY A 46 13.58 6.57 0.60
C GLY A 46 13.10 5.32 -0.13
N LYS A 47 12.44 4.43 0.61
CA LYS A 47 11.60 3.38 0.03
C LYS A 47 10.27 3.37 0.76
N ILE A 48 9.18 3.55 0.01
CA ILE A 48 7.81 3.54 0.52
C ILE A 48 7.06 2.48 -0.25
N ASN A 49 6.36 1.60 0.46
CA ASN A 49 5.43 0.66 -0.16
C ASN A 49 4.07 0.78 0.52
N GLY A 50 3.00 0.54 -0.23
CA GLY A 50 1.64 0.60 0.29
C GLY A 50 0.65 -0.24 -0.50
N LEU A 51 -0.41 -0.67 0.18
CA LEU A 51 -1.54 -1.38 -0.41
C LEU A 51 -2.81 -0.60 -0.09
N GLY A 52 -3.50 -0.14 -1.13
CA GLY A 52 -4.86 0.39 -1.05
C GLY A 52 -5.87 -0.65 -1.50
N MET A 53 -7.01 -0.72 -0.83
CA MET A 53 -8.09 -1.67 -1.10
C MET A 53 -9.40 -0.92 -1.24
N ARG A 54 -10.13 -1.13 -2.34
CA ARG A 54 -11.52 -0.70 -2.51
C ARG A 54 -12.42 -1.93 -2.58
N ILE A 55 -13.50 -1.91 -1.82
CA ILE A 55 -14.44 -3.02 -1.67
C ILE A 55 -15.85 -2.49 -1.91
N ILE A 56 -16.67 -3.25 -2.63
CA ILE A 56 -18.11 -2.97 -2.76
C ILE A 56 -18.89 -4.14 -2.18
N LYS A 57 -19.87 -3.82 -1.31
CA LYS A 57 -20.88 -4.76 -0.82
C LYS A 57 -22.25 -4.11 -0.79
N ASN A 58 -23.26 -4.74 -1.36
CA ASN A 58 -24.64 -4.24 -1.38
C ASN A 58 -24.74 -2.79 -1.90
N LYS A 59 -23.97 -2.46 -2.94
CA LYS A 59 -23.85 -1.11 -3.52
C LYS A 59 -23.21 -0.06 -2.59
N THR A 60 -22.65 -0.46 -1.45
CA THR A 60 -21.87 0.40 -0.55
C THR A 60 -20.38 0.22 -0.82
N LEU A 61 -19.64 1.33 -0.85
CA LEU A 61 -18.19 1.36 -1.04
C LEU A 61 -17.48 1.48 0.31
N GLY A 62 -16.47 0.64 0.51
CA GLY A 62 -15.48 0.74 1.58
C GLY A 62 -14.08 0.90 1.00
N PHE A 63 -13.22 1.63 1.70
CA PHE A 63 -11.83 1.81 1.34
C PHE A 63 -10.93 1.69 2.58
N ALA A 64 -9.78 1.03 2.44
CA ALA A 64 -8.76 0.92 3.46
C ALA A 64 -7.37 0.92 2.81
N SER A 65 -6.34 1.31 3.57
CA SER A 65 -4.95 1.25 3.09
C SER A 65 -3.97 0.95 4.21
N THR A 66 -2.82 0.34 3.87
CA THR A 66 -1.75 0.01 4.80
C THR A 66 -0.38 0.13 4.13
N ASN A 67 0.64 0.52 4.90
CA ASN A 67 2.05 0.45 4.53
C ASN A 67 2.73 -0.83 5.08
N HIS A 68 2.03 -1.63 5.88
CA HIS A 68 2.48 -2.93 6.37
C HIS A 68 2.05 -4.02 5.39
N LEU A 69 3.00 -4.46 4.56
CA LEU A 69 2.76 -5.46 3.52
C LEU A 69 3.03 -6.89 4.01
N ASP A 70 2.22 -7.33 4.98
CA ASP A 70 2.26 -8.68 5.55
C ASP A 70 0.82 -9.23 5.68
N LYS A 71 0.64 -10.50 5.30
CA LYS A 71 -0.65 -11.20 5.34
C LYS A 71 -1.12 -11.44 6.78
N ASP A 72 -0.18 -11.61 7.71
CA ASP A 72 -0.47 -11.96 9.09
C ASP A 72 -0.39 -10.74 10.03
N TYR A 73 -0.31 -9.53 9.46
CA TYR A 73 -0.28 -8.30 10.23
C TYR A 73 -1.57 -8.13 11.03
N LYS A 74 -1.45 -8.04 12.35
CA LYS A 74 -2.58 -7.78 13.26
C LYS A 74 -2.43 -6.38 13.83
N LEU A 75 -3.52 -5.61 13.78
CA LEU A 75 -3.66 -4.41 14.59
C LEU A 75 -3.90 -4.88 16.04
N TYR A 76 -2.93 -4.61 16.91
CA TYR A 76 -3.04 -4.85 18.36
C TYR A 76 -3.82 -3.70 19.01
#